data_AF-A0A5B7CNT0-F1
#
_entry.id   AF-A0A5B7CNT0-F1
#
_cell.length_a   1.000
_cell.length_b   1.000
_cell.length_c   1.000
_cell.angle_alpha   90.00
_cell.angle_beta   90.00
_cell.angle_gamma   90.00
#
_symmetry.space_group_name_H-M   'P 1'
#
loop_
_entity.id
_entity.type
_entity.pdbx_description
1 polymer ?
#
loop_
_entity_poly.entity_id
_entity_poly.type
_entity_poly.pdbx_seq_one_letter_code
_entity_poly.pdbx_strand_id
1 'polypeptide(L)'
;MLEFVREDWLGDQQTTEVNYPFVEISILGDFNVHCQLWLSSAFTDHPGELVFNFAVLHDLEQLVQHPTCIPDCLGDTPNILDLFLTSNPSA
;
A
#
# COMPACT_ATOMS: atom_id res chain seq x y z
N MET A 1 12.21 -3.69 -15.99
CA MET A 1 11.86 -2.54 -16.86
C MET A 1 10.57 -1.99 -16.29
N LEU A 2 10.66 -0.91 -15.52
CA LEU A 2 9.51 -0.22 -14.95
C LEU A 2 9.05 0.79 -16.00
N GLU A 3 7.82 0.67 -16.50
CA GLU A 3 7.23 1.61 -17.45
C GLU A 3 6.59 2.75 -16.65
N PHE A 4 7.25 3.91 -16.64
CA PHE A 4 6.65 5.18 -16.21
C PHE A 4 5.95 5.77 -17.43
N VAL A 5 4.63 5.69 -17.49
CA VAL A 5 3.86 6.34 -18.56
C VAL A 5 3.93 7.86 -18.34
N ARG A 6 4.70 8.54 -19.19
CA ARG A 6 4.79 10.00 -19.25
C ARG A 6 3.82 10.47 -20.33
N GLU A 7 2.64 10.94 -19.92
CA GLU A 7 1.66 11.54 -20.85
C GLU A 7 2.08 12.98 -21.16
N ASP A 8 2.37 13.24 -22.43
CA ASP A 8 2.71 14.56 -22.96
C ASP A 8 1.46 15.45 -23.03
N TRP A 9 1.64 16.71 -22.64
CA TRP A 9 0.60 17.73 -22.53
C TRP A 9 -0.09 18.05 -23.85
N LEU A 10 -1.41 17.80 -23.93
CA LEU A 10 -2.31 18.55 -24.83
C LEU A 10 -3.62 18.85 -24.09
N GLY A 11 -4.01 20.13 -24.09
CA GLY A 11 -5.02 20.68 -23.19
C GLY A 11 -6.45 20.17 -23.41
N ASP A 12 -7.07 19.77 -22.30
CA ASP A 12 -8.34 20.29 -21.77
C ASP A 12 -8.55 19.62 -20.40
N GLN A 13 -8.71 20.40 -19.32
CA GLN A 13 -8.94 19.83 -17.98
C GLN A 13 -10.38 19.37 -17.83
N GLN A 14 -10.66 18.19 -18.39
CA GLN A 14 -11.73 17.34 -17.93
C GLN A 14 -11.09 15.97 -17.67
N THR A 15 -10.86 15.65 -16.39
CA THR A 15 -10.35 14.35 -15.97
C THR A 15 -11.40 13.29 -16.28
N THR A 16 -11.40 12.79 -17.50
CA THR A 16 -12.07 11.54 -17.84
C THR A 16 -11.36 10.44 -17.05
N GLU A 17 -11.99 9.96 -15.99
CA GLU A 17 -11.61 8.68 -15.39
C GLU A 17 -11.92 7.58 -16.39
N VAL A 18 -10.96 7.30 -17.27
CA VAL A 18 -11.01 6.16 -18.16
C VAL A 18 -10.83 4.92 -17.27
N ASN A 19 -11.93 4.27 -16.92
CA ASN A 19 -11.91 3.03 -16.16
C ASN A 19 -11.33 1.91 -17.05
N TYR A 20 -10.15 1.40 -16.68
CA TYR A 20 -9.57 0.20 -17.29
C TYR A 20 -9.85 -1.00 -16.37
N PRO A 21 -10.93 -1.77 -16.59
CA PRO A 21 -11.42 -2.78 -15.63
C PRO A 21 -10.50 -4.01 -15.46
N PHE A 22 -9.33 -4.02 -16.11
CA PHE A 22 -8.37 -5.13 -16.09
C PHE A 22 -6.94 -4.70 -15.77
N VAL A 23 -6.74 -3.46 -15.31
CA VAL A 23 -5.41 -3.01 -14.88
C VAL A 23 -5.16 -3.54 -13.47
N GLU A 24 -4.10 -4.33 -13.33
CA GLU A 24 -3.59 -4.76 -12.03
C GLU A 24 -2.71 -3.66 -11.44
N ILE A 25 -3.00 -3.27 -10.20
CA ILE A 25 -2.24 -2.28 -9.46
C ILE A 25 -1.45 -3.00 -8.37
N SER A 26 -0.15 -2.71 -8.31
CA SER A 26 0.77 -3.24 -7.31
C SER A 26 1.59 -2.09 -6.72
N ILE A 27 1.63 -1.97 -5.40
CA ILE A 27 2.35 -0.92 -4.67
C ILE A 27 3.25 -1.59 -3.64
N LEU A 28 4.56 -1.37 -3.73
CA LEU A 28 5.56 -1.90 -2.81
C LEU A 28 6.41 -0.76 -2.27
N GLY A 29 6.60 -0.72 -0.95
CA GLY A 29 7.53 0.20 -0.31
C GLY A 29 7.53 0.11 1.20
N ASP A 30 8.46 0.84 1.82
CA ASP A 30 8.49 1.08 3.26
C ASP A 30 7.53 2.24 3.56
N PHE A 31 6.38 1.90 4.12
CA PHE A 31 5.37 2.89 4.50
C PHE A 31 5.60 3.44 5.90
N ASN A 32 6.34 2.69 6.74
CA ASN A 32 6.56 3.00 8.14
C ASN A 32 5.25 3.38 8.88
N VAL A 33 4.17 2.64 8.62
CA VAL A 33 2.86 2.84 9.22
C VAL A 33 2.52 1.74 10.21
N HIS A 34 1.69 2.09 11.20
CA HIS A 34 1.29 1.17 12.25
C HIS A 34 -0.22 0.98 12.21
N CYS A 35 -0.69 -0.25 12.03
CA CYS A 35 -2.11 -0.57 12.12
C CYS A 35 -2.32 -1.88 12.87
N GLN A 36 -2.97 -1.83 14.03
CA GLN A 36 -3.15 -3.00 14.89
C GLN A 36 -4.03 -4.07 14.23
N LEU A 37 -5.11 -3.67 13.56
CA LEU A 37 -6.05 -4.61 12.94
C LEU A 37 -5.47 -5.29 11.69
N TRP A 38 -4.56 -4.61 10.99
CA TRP A 38 -4.11 -5.01 9.67
C TRP A 38 -2.67 -5.54 9.62
N LEU A 39 -1.76 -4.94 10.41
CA LEU A 39 -0.32 -5.20 10.36
C LEU A 39 0.21 -5.87 11.64
N SER A 40 -0.68 -6.29 12.54
CA SER A 40 -0.34 -6.85 13.85
C SER A 40 0.56 -5.94 14.72
N SER A 41 0.50 -4.62 14.49
CA SER A 41 1.23 -3.62 15.26
C SER A 41 0.65 -3.48 16.68
N ALA A 42 1.46 -3.03 17.64
CA ALA A 42 1.02 -2.77 19.01
C ALA A 42 0.00 -1.62 19.11
N PHE A 43 -0.02 -0.71 18.14
CA PHE A 43 -0.93 0.43 18.06
C PHE A 43 -1.27 0.77 16.60
N THR A 44 -2.28 1.61 16.43
CA THR A 44 -2.62 2.23 15.15
C THR A 44 -2.26 3.72 15.20
N ASP A 45 -1.46 4.19 14.25
CA ASP A 45 -1.20 5.63 14.05
C ASP A 45 -2.10 6.22 12.97
N HIS A 46 -2.10 7.54 12.86
CA HIS A 46 -2.94 8.24 11.87
C HIS A 46 -2.59 7.84 10.42
N PRO A 47 -1.31 7.75 10.01
CA PRO A 47 -0.95 7.19 8.71
C PRO A 47 -1.45 5.77 8.48
N GLY A 48 -1.35 4.88 9.47
CA GLY A 48 -1.83 3.51 9.38
C GLY A 48 -3.35 3.40 9.22
N GLU A 49 -4.12 4.29 9.85
CA GLU A 49 -5.56 4.41 9.61
C GLU A 49 -5.86 4.85 8.17
N LEU A 50 -5.12 5.83 7.64
CA LEU A 50 -5.30 6.32 6.28
C LEU A 50 -4.96 5.24 5.23
N VAL A 51 -3.83 4.55 5.38
CA VAL A 51 -3.43 3.49 4.43
C VAL A 51 -4.38 2.30 4.51
N PHE A 52 -4.87 1.94 5.70
CA PHE A 52 -5.89 0.91 5.86
C PHE A 52 -7.19 1.28 5.14
N ASN A 53 -7.70 2.50 5.34
CA ASN A 53 -8.91 2.97 4.66
C ASN A 53 -8.72 3.05 3.15
N PHE A 54 -7.54 3.46 2.68
CA PHE A 54 -7.19 3.47 1.26
C PHE A 54 -7.23 2.06 0.67
N ALA A 55 -6.60 1.09 1.34
CA ALA A 55 -6.60 -0.30 0.87
C ALA A 55 -8.02 -0.88 0.80
N VAL A 56 -8.85 -0.64 1.82
CA VAL A 56 -10.27 -1.06 1.83
C VAL A 56 -11.07 -0.38 0.72
N LEU A 57 -10.87 0.93 0.49
CA LEU A 57 -11.63 1.69 -0.52
C LEU A 57 -11.30 1.24 -1.95
N HIS A 58 -10.07 0.78 -2.19
CA HIS A 58 -9.59 0.38 -3.50
C HIS A 58 -9.49 -1.15 -3.68
N ASP A 59 -10.09 -1.93 -2.77
CA ASP A 59 -10.05 -3.39 -2.78
C ASP A 59 -8.61 -3.95 -2.93
N LEU A 60 -7.64 -3.30 -2.26
CA LEU A 60 -6.24 -3.73 -2.25
C LEU A 60 -5.97 -4.66 -1.08
N GLU A 61 -5.25 -5.75 -1.34
CA GLU A 61 -4.81 -6.70 -0.34
C GLU A 61 -3.33 -6.55 -0.03
N GLN A 62 -2.99 -6.66 1.26
CA GLN A 62 -1.61 -6.69 1.73
C GLN A 62 -1.10 -8.14 1.76
N LEU A 63 -0.06 -8.44 0.99
CA LEU A 63 0.46 -9.80 0.84
C LEU A 63 1.56 -10.18 1.85
N VAL A 64 2.18 -9.20 2.51
CA VAL A 64 3.25 -9.47 3.49
C VAL A 64 2.63 -9.88 4.83
N GLN A 65 2.91 -11.12 5.26
CA GLN A 65 2.39 -11.68 6.53
C GLN A 65 3.43 -11.76 7.65
N HIS A 66 4.71 -11.51 7.35
CA HIS A 66 5.80 -11.64 8.31
C HIS A 66 6.43 -10.27 8.57
N PRO A 67 6.85 -9.97 9.81
CA PRO A 67 7.58 -8.76 10.13
C PRO A 67 8.75 -8.54 9.17
N THR A 68 8.84 -7.33 8.63
CA THR A 68 9.92 -6.94 7.70
C THR A 68 11.00 -6.12 8.39
N CYS A 69 10.66 -5.51 9.52
CA CYS A 69 11.59 -4.76 10.35
C CYS A 69 12.07 -5.58 11.55
N ILE A 70 13.39 -5.66 11.71
CA ILE A 70 14.02 -6.18 12.93
C ILE A 70 14.10 -5.00 13.92
N PRO A 71 13.56 -5.13 15.14
CA PRO A 71 13.62 -4.06 16.11
C PRO A 71 15.07 -3.76 16.53
N ASP A 72 15.45 -2.48 16.52
CA ASP A 72 16.77 -2.01 16.96
C ASP A 72 16.86 -1.82 18.49
N CYS A 73 15.71 -1.78 19.19
CA CYS A 73 15.63 -1.60 20.63
C CYS A 73 15.23 -2.91 21.34
N LEU A 74 15.88 -3.17 22.48
CA LEU A 74 15.57 -4.32 23.32
C LEU A 74 14.16 -4.18 23.92
N GLY A 75 13.22 -5.00 23.44
CA GLY A 75 11.84 -5.05 23.93
C GLY A 75 10.78 -4.65 22.91
N ASP A 76 11.18 -4.13 21.76
CA ASP A 76 10.24 -3.85 20.67
C ASP A 76 9.80 -5.14 19.96
N THR A 77 8.53 -5.18 19.57
CA THR A 77 7.97 -6.28 18.79
C THR A 77 8.32 -6.11 17.32
N PRO A 78 8.72 -7.17 16.59
CA PRO A 78 8.87 -7.11 15.14
C PRO A 78 7.57 -6.66 14.47
N ASN A 79 7.64 -5.69 13.56
CA ASN A 79 6.49 -5.14 12.85
C ASN A 79 6.62 -5.30 11.34
N ILE A 80 5.47 -5.32 10.66
CA ILE A 80 5.38 -5.21 9.20
C ILE A 80 5.37 -3.71 8.87
N LEU A 81 6.47 -3.19 8.33
CA LEU A 81 6.60 -1.78 7.92
C LEU A 81 6.63 -1.63 6.40
N ASP A 82 7.12 -2.66 5.71
CA ASP A 82 7.06 -2.75 4.25
C ASP A 82 5.72 -3.37 3.83
N LEU A 83 5.00 -2.66 2.96
CA LEU A 83 3.73 -3.11 2.44
C LEU A 83 3.86 -3.51 0.97
N PHE A 84 3.19 -4.60 0.61
CA PHE A 84 2.93 -4.99 -0.76
C PHE A 84 1.41 -5.08 -0.99
N LEU A 85 0.86 -4.00 -1.53
CA LEU A 85 -0.57 -3.88 -1.84
C LEU A 85 -0.83 -4.30 -3.27
N THR A 86 -1.78 -5.19 -3.49
CA THR A 86 -2.20 -5.61 -4.84
C THR A 86 -3.71 -5.62 -4.99
N SER A 87 -4.21 -5.26 -6.18
CA SER A 87 -5.62 -5.43 -6.56
C SER A 87 -5.94 -6.87 -7.03
N ASN A 88 -4.92 -7.73 -7.16
CA ASN A 88 -5.07 -9.12 -7.57
C ASN A 88 -4.13 -10.01 -6.72
N PRO A 89 -4.62 -10.57 -5.61
CA PRO A 89 -3.80 -11.42 -4.73
C PRO A 89 -3.45 -12.79 -5.34
N SER A 90 -4.01 -13.12 -6.51
CA SER A 90 -3.80 -14.41 -7.19
C SER A 90 -2.72 -14.38 -8.29
N ALA A 91 -2.09 -13.22 -8.52
CA ALA A 91 -1.06 -13.04 -9.54
C ALA A 91 0.28 -13.73 -9.18
#